data_AF-A0A9N9EII4-F1
#
_entry.id   AF-A0A9N9EII4-F1
#
_cell.length_a   1.000
_cell.length_b   1.000
_cell.length_c   1.000
_cell.angle_alpha   90.00
_cell.angle_beta   90.00
_cell.angle_gamma   90.00
#
_symmetry.space_group_name_H-M   'P 1'
#
loop_
_entity.id
_entity.type
_entity.pdbx_description
1 polymer ?
#
loop_
_entity_poly.entity_id
_entity_poly.type
_entity_poly.pdbx_seq_one_letter_code
_entity_poly.pdbx_strand_id
1 'polypeptide(L)'
;MDPVEEDVDVITPSGDQVGDDMLMKQVKSRMAKVSIVNDEINEKLEQYRQKMCRNSSVHRKKTAINTLEKGTAVIVALDHDNNILTRKRKLQFTFSQTGVLKRVTANNKTAIVTIDGVDTPVPVNRMQVIHKSAIANQ
;
A
#
# COMPACT_ATOMS: atom_id res chain seq x y z
N MET A 1 0.74 -59.30 78.24
CA MET A 1 0.76 -57.87 77.95
C MET A 1 1.01 -57.78 76.46
N ASP A 2 -0.08 -57.70 75.72
CA ASP A 2 -0.08 -57.62 74.26
C ASP A 2 -0.11 -56.13 73.87
N PRO A 3 0.51 -55.72 72.74
CA PRO A 3 0.53 -54.33 72.32
C PRO A 3 -0.83 -53.91 71.77
N VAL A 4 -1.28 -52.73 72.18
CA VAL A 4 -2.46 -52.04 71.66
C VAL A 4 -2.11 -51.52 70.27
N GLU A 5 -2.84 -51.97 69.25
CA GLU A 5 -2.79 -51.39 67.90
C GLU A 5 -3.40 -49.98 67.95
N GLU A 6 -2.59 -48.95 67.71
CA GLU A 6 -3.06 -47.60 67.45
C GLU A 6 -3.42 -47.49 65.95
N ASP A 7 -4.72 -47.39 65.68
CA ASP A 7 -5.26 -47.03 64.37
C ASP A 7 -4.82 -45.60 64.01
N VAL A 8 -3.93 -45.50 63.02
CA VAL A 8 -3.54 -44.22 62.42
C VAL A 8 -4.54 -43.90 61.31
N ASP A 9 -5.43 -42.93 61.56
CA ASP A 9 -6.31 -42.37 60.54
C ASP A 9 -5.46 -41.76 59.40
N VAL A 10 -5.42 -42.46 58.26
CA VAL A 10 -4.86 -41.95 57.01
C VAL A 10 -5.80 -40.87 56.48
N ILE A 11 -5.43 -39.61 56.68
CA ILE A 11 -6.07 -38.48 56.01
C ILE A 11 -5.78 -38.59 54.51
N THR A 12 -6.72 -39.15 53.75
CA THR A 12 -6.76 -39.02 52.30
C THR A 12 -7.02 -37.57 51.90
N PRO A 13 -6.22 -36.96 51.00
CA PRO A 13 -6.50 -35.62 50.50
C PRO A 13 -7.76 -35.63 49.61
N SER A 14 -8.68 -34.71 49.91
CA SER A 14 -9.96 -34.50 49.22
C SER A 14 -9.76 -34.01 47.77
N GLY A 15 -10.41 -34.70 46.83
CA GLY A 15 -10.21 -34.57 45.38
C GLY A 15 -11.05 -33.53 44.65
N ASP A 16 -11.19 -32.31 45.17
CA ASP A 16 -12.06 -31.26 44.56
C ASP A 16 -11.31 -30.08 43.91
N GLN A 17 -9.97 -30.08 43.84
CA GLN A 17 -9.21 -28.92 43.30
C GLN A 17 -8.82 -29.03 41.81
N VAL A 18 -9.04 -30.16 41.16
CA VAL A 18 -8.52 -30.41 39.78
C VAL A 18 -9.45 -29.86 38.69
N GLY A 19 -10.75 -29.68 38.99
CA GLY A 19 -11.75 -29.22 38.02
C GLY A 19 -11.66 -27.73 37.67
N ASP A 20 -11.47 -26.87 38.68
CA ASP A 20 -11.46 -25.41 38.51
C ASP A 20 -10.22 -24.91 37.76
N ASP A 21 -9.06 -25.54 37.99
CA ASP A 21 -7.81 -25.21 37.29
C ASP A 21 -7.88 -25.51 35.78
N MET A 22 -8.58 -26.59 35.40
CA MET A 22 -8.77 -26.94 34.00
C MET A 22 -9.76 -25.98 33.31
N LEU A 23 -10.82 -25.59 34.01
CA LEU A 23 -11.80 -24.62 33.52
C LEU A 23 -11.15 -23.24 33.32
N MET A 24 -10.36 -22.78 34.28
CA MET A 24 -9.64 -21.50 34.20
C MET A 24 -8.61 -21.48 33.07
N LYS A 25 -7.93 -22.60 32.79
CA LYS A 25 -7.03 -22.72 31.63
C LYS A 25 -7.79 -22.60 30.30
N GLN A 26 -8.96 -23.21 30.18
CA GLN A 26 -9.80 -23.09 28.98
C GLN A 26 -10.32 -21.66 28.78
N VAL A 27 -10.78 -21.01 29.86
CA VAL A 27 -11.23 -19.61 29.83
C VAL A 27 -10.09 -18.68 29.41
N LYS A 28 -8.90 -18.80 30.01
CA LYS A 28 -7.72 -18.02 29.62
C LYS A 28 -7.32 -18.22 28.17
N SER A 29 -7.35 -19.47 27.67
CA SER A 29 -7.06 -19.77 26.27
C SER A 29 -8.08 -19.12 25.32
N ARG A 30 -9.37 -19.17 25.68
CA ARG A 30 -10.43 -18.53 24.89
C ARG A 30 -10.31 -17.01 24.88
N MET A 31 -10.00 -16.39 26.02
CA MET A 31 -9.76 -14.95 26.11
C MET A 31 -8.56 -14.50 25.27
N ALA A 32 -7.46 -15.27 25.30
CA ALA A 32 -6.30 -14.98 24.46
C ALA A 32 -6.64 -15.02 22.96
N LYS A 33 -7.40 -16.02 22.53
CA LYS A 33 -7.86 -16.12 21.12
C LYS A 33 -8.76 -14.96 20.73
N VAL A 34 -9.69 -14.55 21.61
CA VAL A 34 -10.58 -13.41 21.35
C VAL A 34 -9.78 -12.10 21.25
N SER A 35 -8.75 -11.93 22.09
CA SER A 35 -7.87 -10.75 22.02
C SER A 35 -7.18 -10.66 20.67
N ILE A 36 -6.57 -11.76 20.21
CA ILE A 36 -5.88 -11.81 18.90
C ILE A 36 -6.83 -11.46 17.76
N VAL A 37 -8.04 -12.03 17.76
CA VAL A 37 -9.05 -11.75 16.73
C VAL A 37 -9.49 -10.28 16.76
N ASN A 38 -9.66 -9.69 17.94
CA ASN A 38 -10.02 -8.28 18.08
C ASN A 38 -8.90 -7.36 17.57
N ASP A 39 -7.65 -7.69 17.85
CA ASP A 39 -6.49 -6.93 17.36
C ASP A 39 -6.41 -6.99 15.82
N GLU A 40 -6.59 -8.17 15.22
CA GLU A 40 -6.64 -8.32 13.77
C GLU A 40 -7.80 -7.55 13.11
N ILE A 41 -8.99 -7.53 13.75
CA ILE A 41 -10.15 -6.78 13.27
C ILE A 41 -9.85 -5.27 13.32
N ASN A 42 -9.28 -4.80 14.43
CA ASN A 42 -8.93 -3.40 14.61
C ASN A 42 -7.87 -2.96 13.59
N GLU A 43 -6.87 -3.79 13.33
CA GLU A 43 -5.85 -3.51 12.31
C GLU A 43 -6.49 -3.39 10.91
N LYS A 44 -7.36 -4.34 10.54
CA LYS A 44 -8.07 -4.30 9.25
C LYS A 44 -8.98 -3.09 9.11
N LEU A 45 -9.68 -2.71 10.19
CA LEU A 45 -10.53 -1.52 10.21
C LEU A 45 -9.71 -0.26 10.04
N GLU A 46 -8.54 -0.18 10.67
CA GLU A 46 -7.65 0.97 10.54
C GLU A 46 -7.08 1.08 9.13
N GLN A 47 -6.64 -0.03 8.53
CA GLN A 47 -6.24 -0.08 7.13
C GLN A 47 -7.38 0.40 6.20
N TYR A 48 -8.62 -0.02 6.47
CA TYR A 48 -9.79 0.41 5.71
C TYR A 48 -10.07 1.91 5.85
N ARG A 49 -10.00 2.45 7.07
CA ARG A 49 -10.15 3.90 7.33
C ARG A 49 -9.08 4.71 6.62
N GLN A 50 -7.82 4.28 6.66
CA GLN A 50 -6.73 4.93 5.94
C GLN A 50 -6.96 4.92 4.43
N LYS A 51 -7.42 3.79 3.87
CA LYS A 51 -7.78 3.69 2.45
C LYS A 51 -8.94 4.62 2.09
N MET A 52 -9.97 4.68 2.92
CA MET A 52 -11.09 5.59 2.74
C MET A 52 -10.64 7.04 2.80
N CYS A 53 -9.84 7.46 3.78
CA CYS A 53 -9.30 8.82 3.87
C CYS A 53 -8.40 9.20 2.68
N ARG A 54 -7.61 8.25 2.15
CA ARG A 54 -6.80 8.46 0.93
C ARG A 54 -7.65 8.58 -0.33
N ASN A 55 -8.74 7.82 -0.41
CA ASN A 55 -9.57 7.72 -1.61
C ASN A 55 -10.84 8.58 -1.58
N SER A 56 -11.21 9.16 -0.43
CA SER A 56 -12.48 9.88 -0.21
C SER A 56 -12.57 11.19 -0.97
N SER A 57 -11.46 11.73 -1.46
CA SER A 57 -11.47 12.97 -2.23
C SER A 57 -11.37 12.68 -3.72
N VAL A 58 -12.53 12.69 -4.37
CA VAL A 58 -12.65 12.78 -5.84
C VAL A 58 -11.90 14.00 -6.41
N HIS A 59 -11.69 15.04 -5.59
CA HIS A 59 -10.93 16.24 -5.95
C HIS A 59 -9.40 16.09 -5.82
N ARG A 60 -8.90 15.17 -4.97
CA ARG A 60 -7.44 14.90 -4.82
C ARG A 60 -6.87 13.97 -5.88
N LYS A 61 -7.70 13.28 -6.66
CA LYS A 61 -7.26 12.51 -7.85
C LYS A 61 -6.82 13.39 -9.03
N LYS A 62 -6.76 14.71 -8.86
CA LYS A 62 -5.97 15.58 -9.74
C LYS A 62 -4.51 15.18 -9.56
N THR A 63 -4.03 14.29 -10.41
CA THR A 63 -2.61 13.95 -10.56
C THR A 63 -1.79 15.24 -10.66
N ALA A 64 -0.52 15.22 -10.23
CA ALA A 64 0.43 16.35 -10.32
C ALA A 64 0.54 16.99 -11.72
N ILE A 65 -0.01 16.32 -12.74
CA ILE A 65 -0.15 16.81 -14.11
C ILE A 65 -1.19 17.92 -14.24
N ASN A 66 -2.27 17.90 -13.45
CA ASN A 66 -3.27 18.97 -13.44
C ASN A 66 -2.76 20.24 -12.76
N THR A 67 -1.62 20.16 -12.06
CA THR A 67 -0.91 21.30 -11.48
C THR A 67 0.23 21.79 -12.38
N LEU A 68 0.45 21.17 -13.55
CA LEU A 68 1.45 21.67 -14.49
C LEU A 68 0.93 22.91 -15.19
N GLU A 69 1.70 23.98 -15.07
CA GLU A 69 1.40 25.24 -15.73
C GLU A 69 1.68 25.13 -17.23
N LYS A 70 0.89 25.84 -18.03
CA LYS A 70 1.19 26.03 -19.45
C LYS A 70 2.58 26.68 -19.59
N GLY A 71 3.39 26.18 -20.51
CA GLY A 71 4.77 26.62 -20.71
C GLY A 71 5.80 25.77 -19.99
N THR A 72 5.38 24.78 -19.19
CA THR A 72 6.32 23.84 -18.55
C THR A 72 7.10 23.04 -19.60
N ALA A 73 8.42 23.03 -19.48
CA ALA A 73 9.29 22.20 -20.31
C ALA A 73 9.17 20.73 -19.88
N VAL A 74 8.93 19.86 -20.85
CA VAL A 74 8.71 18.44 -20.63
C VAL A 74 9.59 17.62 -21.57
N ILE A 75 9.96 16.43 -21.13
CA ILE A 75 10.59 15.40 -21.96
C ILE A 75 9.58 14.28 -22.18
N VAL A 76 9.51 13.82 -23.43
CA VAL A 76 8.51 12.88 -23.94
C VAL A 76 9.23 11.62 -24.42
N ALA A 77 8.67 10.47 -24.06
CA ALA A 77 9.11 9.18 -24.58
C ALA A 77 8.52 8.92 -25.97
N LEU A 78 9.30 8.33 -26.88
CA LEU A 78 8.88 8.02 -28.25
C LEU A 78 7.70 7.04 -28.30
N ASP A 79 6.90 7.14 -29.37
CA ASP A 79 5.66 6.37 -29.55
C ASP A 79 5.85 4.87 -29.59
N HIS A 80 6.93 4.44 -30.21
CA HIS A 80 7.17 3.05 -30.48
C HIS A 80 8.65 2.72 -30.39
N ASP A 81 8.94 1.58 -29.76
CA ASP A 81 10.15 0.83 -30.09
C ASP A 81 9.93 0.22 -31.48
N ASN A 82 10.34 0.96 -32.52
CA ASN A 82 10.23 0.52 -33.91
C ASN A 82 11.19 -0.64 -34.24
N ASN A 83 12.03 -1.06 -33.29
CA ASN A 83 12.92 -2.19 -33.48
C ASN A 83 12.13 -3.50 -33.36
N ILE A 84 12.00 -4.19 -34.50
CA ILE A 84 11.29 -5.46 -34.65
C ILE A 84 11.80 -6.52 -33.67
N LEU A 85 13.09 -6.47 -33.29
CA LEU A 85 13.73 -7.44 -32.39
C LEU A 85 13.32 -7.26 -30.92
N THR A 86 12.99 -6.04 -30.50
CA THR A 86 12.69 -5.69 -29.11
C THR A 86 11.21 -5.42 -28.85
N ARG A 87 10.38 -5.35 -29.90
CA ARG A 87 8.92 -5.16 -29.84
C ARG A 87 8.17 -6.11 -28.87
N LYS A 88 8.65 -7.34 -28.65
CA LYS A 88 8.05 -8.31 -27.70
C LYS A 88 8.52 -8.15 -26.25
N ARG A 89 9.51 -7.30 -25.99
CA ARG A 89 10.02 -7.03 -24.63
C ARG A 89 9.14 -5.98 -23.95
N LYS A 90 9.22 -5.89 -22.62
CA LYS A 90 8.60 -4.78 -21.88
C LYS A 90 9.16 -3.46 -22.43
N LEU A 91 8.28 -2.60 -22.94
CA LEU A 91 8.63 -1.26 -23.40
C LEU A 91 9.32 -0.49 -22.26
N GLN A 92 10.60 -0.15 -22.46
CA GLN A 92 11.29 0.82 -21.63
C GLN A 92 11.09 2.20 -22.26
N PHE A 93 10.58 3.16 -21.48
CA PHE A 93 10.40 4.51 -21.96
C PHE A 93 11.75 5.20 -22.10
N THR A 94 12.17 5.45 -23.34
CA THR A 94 13.33 6.30 -23.65
C THR A 94 12.84 7.74 -23.88
N PHE A 95 13.05 8.58 -22.87
CA PHE A 95 12.72 10.00 -22.91
C PHE A 95 13.79 10.74 -23.72
N SER A 96 13.42 11.22 -24.91
CA SER A 96 14.39 11.80 -25.85
C SER A 96 13.88 13.07 -26.53
N GLN A 97 12.57 13.24 -26.68
CA GLN A 97 12.00 14.43 -27.29
C GLN A 97 11.67 15.47 -26.23
N THR A 98 12.10 16.71 -26.43
CA THR A 98 11.74 17.83 -25.57
C THR A 98 10.59 18.61 -26.18
N GLY A 99 9.75 19.18 -25.33
CA GLY A 99 8.61 19.96 -25.77
C GLY A 99 8.08 20.87 -24.68
N VAL A 100 7.12 21.70 -25.05
CA VAL A 100 6.48 22.66 -24.16
C VAL A 100 5.02 22.26 -23.95
N LEU A 101 4.61 22.09 -22.70
CA LEU A 101 3.23 21.76 -22.36
C LEU A 101 2.32 22.95 -22.67
N LYS A 102 1.31 22.74 -23.52
CA LYS A 102 0.30 23.76 -23.85
C LYS A 102 -0.92 23.66 -22.96
N ARG A 103 -1.45 22.45 -22.80
CA ARG A 103 -2.59 22.14 -21.92
C ARG A 103 -2.72 20.66 -21.65
N VAL A 104 -3.35 20.31 -20.54
CA VAL A 104 -3.84 18.95 -20.25
C VAL A 104 -5.29 18.85 -20.72
N THR A 105 -5.64 17.75 -21.38
CA THR A 105 -7.02 17.53 -21.84
C THR A 105 -7.94 17.14 -20.68
N ALA A 106 -9.26 17.31 -20.84
CA ALA A 106 -10.25 17.09 -19.79
C ALA A 106 -10.24 15.66 -19.18
N ASN A 107 -9.73 14.67 -19.93
CA ASN A 107 -9.62 13.29 -19.45
C ASN A 107 -8.42 13.07 -18.50
N ASN A 108 -7.54 14.06 -18.32
CA ASN A 108 -6.30 14.02 -17.53
C ASN A 108 -5.33 12.87 -17.89
N LYS A 109 -5.52 12.23 -19.04
CA LYS A 109 -4.69 11.12 -19.56
C LYS A 109 -3.83 11.56 -20.75
N THR A 110 -4.22 12.64 -21.42
CA THR A 110 -3.51 13.18 -22.58
C THR A 110 -3.16 14.65 -22.37
N ALA A 111 -1.91 15.00 -22.68
CA ALA A 111 -1.41 16.36 -22.72
C ALA A 111 -1.19 16.78 -24.18
N ILE A 112 -1.42 18.07 -24.47
CA ILE A 112 -1.00 18.67 -25.74
C ILE A 112 0.34 19.33 -25.50
N VAL A 113 1.38 18.81 -26.16
CA VAL A 113 2.76 19.28 -26.06
C VAL A 113 3.18 19.79 -27.43
N THR A 114 3.75 20.98 -27.48
CA THR A 114 4.37 21.50 -28.71
C THR A 114 5.78 20.93 -28.80
N ILE A 115 6.02 20.09 -29.81
CA ILE A 115 7.31 19.48 -30.15
C ILE A 115 7.66 19.97 -31.56
N ASP A 116 8.83 20.58 -31.73
CA ASP A 116 9.29 21.13 -33.02
C ASP A 116 8.25 22.05 -33.72
N GLY A 117 7.49 22.81 -32.94
CA GLY A 117 6.46 23.73 -33.43
C GLY A 117 5.11 23.07 -33.78
N VAL A 118 4.98 21.76 -33.63
CA VAL A 118 3.75 21.00 -33.90
C VAL A 118 3.08 20.58 -32.59
N ASP A 119 1.77 20.86 -32.48
CA ASP A 119 0.96 20.42 -31.34
C ASP A 119 0.70 18.92 -31.42
N THR A 120 1.35 18.16 -30.55
CA THR A 120 1.29 16.70 -30.51
C THR A 120 0.53 16.22 -29.27
N PRO A 121 -0.47 15.33 -29.41
CA PRO A 121 -1.14 14.72 -28.29
C PRO A 121 -0.27 13.61 -27.69
N VAL A 122 0.17 13.77 -26.44
CA VAL A 122 1.07 12.84 -25.75
C VAL A 122 0.36 12.25 -24.52
N PRO A 123 0.40 10.93 -24.32
CA PRO A 123 -0.05 10.31 -23.09
C PRO A 123 0.76 10.80 -21.88
N VAL A 124 0.05 11.17 -20.83
CA VAL A 124 0.64 11.78 -19.63
C VAL A 124 1.67 10.86 -18.93
N ASN A 125 1.47 9.55 -18.98
CA ASN A 125 2.40 8.55 -18.45
C ASN A 125 3.73 8.47 -19.22
N ARG A 126 3.83 9.14 -20.37
CA ARG A 126 5.01 9.18 -21.24
C ARG A 126 5.69 10.54 -21.25
N MET A 127 5.33 11.38 -20.29
CA MET A 127 5.86 12.71 -20.12
C MET A 127 6.53 12.82 -18.75
N GLN A 128 7.69 13.46 -18.70
CA GLN A 128 8.35 13.87 -17.47
C GLN A 128 8.63 15.37 -17.50
N VAL A 129 8.53 16.01 -16.34
CA VAL A 129 8.81 17.44 -16.20
C VAL A 129 10.30 17.63 -16.05
N ILE A 130 10.87 18.56 -16.84
CA ILE A 130 12.27 18.93 -16.70
C ILE A 130 12.35 19.93 -15.53
N HIS A 131 12.72 19.44 -14.35
CA HIS A 131 13.00 20.32 -13.21
C HIS A 131 14.31 21.08 -13.45
N LYS A 132 14.27 22.41 -13.33
CA LYS A 132 15.44 23.31 -13.54
C LYS A 132 16.67 22.95 -12.69
N SER A 133 16.53 22.15 -11.63
CA SER A 133 17.64 21.67 -10.82
C SER A 133 18.59 20.69 -11.52
N ALA A 134 18.22 20.16 -12.70
CA ALA A 134 19.07 19.24 -13.47
C ALA A 134 20.03 19.93 -14.47
N ILE A 135 19.96 21.26 -14.62
CA ILE A 135 20.76 22.02 -15.61
C ILE A 135 22.03 22.64 -15.00
N ALA A 136 22.31 22.41 -13.71
CA ALA A 136 23.43 23.06 -13.02
C ALA A 136 24.81 22.38 -13.18
N ASN A 137 24.95 21.31 -13.95
CA ASN A 137 26.21 20.57 -14.12
C ASN A 137 26.50 20.19 -15.59
N GLN A 138 26.51 21.18 -16.49
CA GLN A 138 27.22 21.09 -17.77
C GLN A 138 28.06 22.34 -17.98
#